data_AF-A0A507E732-F1
#
_entry.id   AF-A0A507E732-F1
#
_cell.length_a   1.000
_cell.length_b   1.000
_cell.length_c   1.000
_cell.angle_alpha   90.00
_cell.angle_beta   90.00
_cell.angle_gamma   90.00
#
_symmetry.space_group_name_H-M   'P 1'
#
loop_
_entity.id
_entity.type
_entity.pdbx_description
1 polymer ?
#
loop_
_entity_poly.entity_id
_entity_poly.type
_entity_poly.pdbx_seq_one_letter_code
_entity_poly.pdbx_strand_id
1 'polypeptide(L)'
;MRTSQVNLAALALVPGASITANNGSIYLQKTLPARPIIDQSSLPDEIWSRVFSFLDPAPSSQTTLRFSQVCKRWHDISKDPHSRVALFVKNYGTKLALYAAFKNHRAALTVPVARLLRNQKAAIPRFLVQLADKEYHRTDRGKKSVSIPLYVYFIQEGYNMYGNEAAFKEDDVAKFERLLYTGPVTSNESDSIGTAAVVDAVRTLLDKFGYLPVRGVGSPLDETVFLLSKLDISLIPKLVSNGLDLASVNDQVLERVLWRADITDAYLQTYLNNGFKLTSNAIQKGLQIARQATLDVLVKHVSQEQLAECAKNTVIDMFGPSTGRSWHWVPESVDFIIETFNISEDTIRTALFTHPKSPRLTNGGRPEFPATRCYMKTNPCPVWRWILRNYGPHHEFTRACYDDALSRAAADRDLHLLHDEYLEAGVRFYPRHVKILACRLLHRDMTANALHLLQALREQVADDRDAGCLSDSERDDWMQAVRVEVVDNDEWNHRMRTTQLEGGARGGAYRISRPPEDALRFLEESKELLTELLPPIPAIATVVVRSSSGSRRTSLQRSPSMRSWVKRMGIWWKEQCEKGVWGVVENVV
;
A
#
# COMPACT_ATOMS: atom_id res chain seq x y z
N MET A 1 -10.16 29.44 -40.09
CA MET A 1 -9.14 30.22 -39.36
C MET A 1 -9.79 31.52 -38.88
N ARG A 2 -10.20 31.58 -37.60
CA ARG A 2 -10.67 32.81 -36.94
C ARG A 2 -9.71 33.07 -35.78
N THR A 3 -8.98 34.18 -35.85
CA THR A 3 -8.10 34.67 -34.82
C THR A 3 -8.93 35.33 -33.72
N SER A 4 -8.90 34.73 -32.53
CA SER A 4 -9.43 35.30 -31.30
C SER A 4 -8.47 36.36 -30.76
N GLN A 5 -8.89 37.63 -30.77
CA GLN A 5 -8.27 38.69 -30.00
C GLN A 5 -8.47 38.38 -28.51
N VAL A 6 -7.38 38.07 -27.81
CA VAL A 6 -7.38 37.95 -26.35
C VAL A 6 -7.23 39.36 -25.75
N ASN A 7 -8.21 39.74 -24.93
CA ASN A 7 -8.28 41.00 -24.20
C ASN A 7 -7.05 41.21 -23.30
N LEU A 8 -6.13 42.08 -23.71
CA LEU A 8 -4.92 42.49 -22.96
C LEU A 8 -5.21 43.41 -21.76
N ALA A 9 -6.46 43.86 -21.57
CA ALA A 9 -6.83 44.79 -20.51
C ALA A 9 -7.05 44.14 -19.12
N ALA A 10 -7.17 42.81 -19.03
CA ALA A 10 -7.49 42.12 -17.77
C ALA A 10 -6.27 41.71 -16.92
N LEU A 11 -5.04 41.93 -17.41
CA LEU A 11 -3.79 41.51 -16.74
C LEU A 11 -3.08 42.63 -15.94
N ALA A 12 -3.62 43.85 -15.95
CA ALA A 12 -3.00 45.02 -15.31
C ALA A 12 -3.44 45.28 -13.84
N LEU A 13 -4.17 44.35 -13.20
CA LEU A 13 -4.71 44.53 -11.84
C LEU A 13 -4.01 43.71 -10.76
N VAL A 14 -2.81 43.17 -11.02
CA VAL A 14 -1.97 42.54 -9.98
C VAL A 14 -0.82 43.50 -9.61
N PRO A 15 -0.77 44.06 -8.39
CA PRO A 15 0.35 44.87 -7.94
C PRO A 15 1.64 44.04 -7.96
N GLY A 16 2.65 44.47 -8.73
CA GLY A 16 4.00 43.89 -8.72
C GLY A 16 4.39 42.98 -9.90
N ALA A 17 3.56 42.84 -10.93
CA ALA A 17 3.95 42.14 -12.16
C ALA A 17 4.78 43.05 -13.09
N SER A 18 5.98 42.61 -13.47
CA SER A 18 6.80 43.25 -14.51
C SER A 18 6.79 42.36 -15.77
N ILE A 19 6.53 42.98 -16.92
CA ILE A 19 6.60 42.31 -18.22
C ILE A 19 7.88 42.78 -18.89
N THR A 20 8.81 41.86 -19.17
CA THR A 20 9.95 42.12 -20.06
C THR A 20 9.83 41.25 -21.30
N ALA A 21 9.78 41.89 -22.46
CA ALA A 21 9.75 41.22 -23.75
C ALA A 21 11.18 41.15 -24.29
N ASN A 22 11.70 39.95 -24.49
CA ASN A 22 12.91 39.72 -25.28
C ASN A 22 12.67 38.54 -26.22
N ASN A 23 12.85 38.76 -27.52
CA ASN A 23 12.79 37.76 -28.60
C ASN A 23 11.57 36.82 -28.56
N GLY A 24 10.36 37.37 -28.67
CA GLY A 24 9.17 36.63 -29.10
C GLY A 24 8.58 35.60 -28.13
N SER A 25 9.08 35.49 -26.89
CA SER A 25 8.49 34.66 -25.84
C SER A 25 8.12 35.50 -24.62
N ILE A 26 6.85 35.48 -24.24
CA ILE A 26 6.35 36.15 -23.03
C ILE A 26 6.46 35.15 -21.86
N TYR A 27 7.36 35.41 -20.92
CA TYR A 27 7.44 34.66 -19.67
C TYR A 27 6.75 35.44 -18.55
N LEU A 28 5.70 34.86 -17.95
CA LEU A 28 5.15 35.35 -16.69
C LEU A 28 6.10 34.95 -15.54
N GLN A 29 7.08 35.80 -15.23
CA GLN A 29 7.76 35.70 -13.95
C GLN A 29 6.79 36.14 -12.85
N LYS A 30 6.26 35.16 -12.12
CA LYS A 30 5.59 35.42 -10.86
C LYS A 30 6.66 35.87 -9.88
N THR A 31 6.87 37.19 -9.77
CA THR A 31 7.61 37.81 -8.67
C THR A 31 6.89 37.43 -7.39
N LEU A 32 7.32 36.33 -6.77
CA LEU A 32 6.98 36.05 -5.38
C LEU A 32 7.31 37.33 -4.60
N PRO A 33 6.41 37.83 -3.73
CA PRO A 33 6.72 38.96 -2.89
C PRO A 33 8.06 38.64 -2.23
N ALA A 34 9.02 39.55 -2.33
CA ALA A 34 10.34 39.39 -1.75
C ALA A 34 10.13 38.95 -0.31
N ARG A 35 10.33 37.65 -0.05
CA ARG A 35 10.28 37.13 1.32
C ARG A 35 11.24 38.02 2.08
N PRO A 36 10.90 38.51 3.29
CA PRO A 36 11.87 39.22 4.10
C PRO A 36 13.05 38.28 4.22
N ILE A 37 14.13 38.60 3.49
CA ILE A 37 15.41 37.96 3.66
C ILE A 37 15.76 38.43 5.04
N ILE A 38 15.56 37.57 6.05
CA ILE A 38 16.12 37.81 7.37
C ILE A 38 17.58 38.09 7.08
N ASP A 39 17.99 39.34 7.28
CA ASP A 39 19.36 39.73 7.03
C ASP A 39 20.22 38.82 7.90
N GLN A 40 20.98 37.94 7.24
CA GLN A 40 21.76 36.90 7.92
C GLN A 40 22.80 37.53 8.86
N SER A 41 23.10 38.82 8.68
CA SER A 41 23.97 39.61 9.56
C SER A 41 23.28 40.13 10.83
N SER A 42 21.94 40.13 10.89
CA SER A 42 21.19 40.75 11.99
C SER A 42 21.01 39.88 13.24
N LEU A 43 21.04 38.55 13.10
CA LEU A 43 20.84 37.63 14.23
C LEU A 43 22.19 37.20 14.85
N PRO A 44 22.33 37.16 16.19
CA PRO A 44 23.51 36.64 16.89
C PRO A 44 23.77 35.14 16.64
N ASP A 45 25.02 34.69 16.82
CA ASP A 45 25.42 33.29 16.61
C ASP A 45 24.72 32.34 17.58
N GLU A 46 24.39 32.80 18.78
CA GLU A 46 23.67 32.04 19.81
C GLU A 46 22.28 31.66 19.33
N ILE A 47 21.60 32.55 18.60
CA ILE A 47 20.28 32.29 18.01
C ILE A 47 20.42 31.23 16.92
N TRP A 48 21.40 31.37 16.03
CA TRP A 48 21.63 30.38 14.97
C TRP A 48 22.09 29.03 15.50
N SER A 49 22.89 28.99 16.57
CA SER A 49 23.29 27.77 17.27
C SER A 49 22.08 27.08 17.90
N ARG A 50 21.15 27.86 18.47
CA ARG A 50 19.87 27.34 18.97
C ARG A 50 18.99 26.83 17.85
N VAL A 51 18.89 27.52 16.72
CA VAL A 51 18.17 27.05 15.52
C VAL A 51 18.78 25.74 15.02
N PHE A 52 20.10 25.66 14.92
CA PHE A 52 20.82 24.45 14.52
C PHE A 52 20.45 23.25 15.40
N SER A 53 20.29 23.45 16.72
CA SER A 53 19.88 22.37 17.64
C SER A 53 18.47 21.81 17.38
N PHE A 54 17.58 22.53 16.68
CA PHE A 54 16.24 22.06 16.31
C PHE A 54 16.22 21.32 14.96
N LEU A 55 17.33 21.28 14.22
CA LEU A 55 17.37 20.57 12.96
C LEU A 55 17.33 19.06 13.20
N ASP A 56 16.66 18.36 12.30
CA ASP A 56 16.61 16.90 12.28
C ASP A 56 18.01 16.36 11.91
N PRO A 57 18.69 15.64 12.82
CA PRO A 57 19.98 15.05 12.54
C PRO A 57 19.85 13.72 11.81
N ALA A 58 18.66 13.20 11.51
CA ALA A 58 18.52 11.92 10.82
C ALA A 58 19.30 11.94 9.48
N PRO A 59 20.14 10.92 9.20
CA PRO A 59 20.94 10.87 7.98
C PRO A 59 20.11 10.99 6.69
N SER A 60 18.84 10.56 6.73
CA SER A 60 17.87 10.66 5.63
C SER A 60 17.43 12.09 5.34
N SER A 61 17.43 12.97 6.33
CA SER A 61 16.86 14.33 6.25
C SER A 61 17.79 15.31 5.54
N GLN A 62 19.11 15.07 5.60
CA GLN A 62 20.18 15.95 5.08
C GLN A 62 20.12 17.41 5.59
N THR A 63 19.26 17.76 6.55
CA THR A 63 19.00 19.14 6.95
C THR A 63 20.22 19.80 7.57
N THR A 64 20.94 19.09 8.44
CA THR A 64 22.18 19.58 9.06
C THR A 64 23.29 19.80 8.04
N LEU A 65 23.41 18.92 7.03
CA LEU A 65 24.35 19.07 5.93
C LEU A 65 24.02 20.31 5.08
N ARG A 66 22.74 20.47 4.70
CA ARG A 66 22.28 21.63 3.93
C ARG A 66 22.50 22.93 4.70
N PHE A 67 22.25 22.95 6.01
CA PHE A 67 22.54 24.09 6.87
C PHE A 67 24.02 24.49 6.81
N SER A 68 24.93 23.51 6.92
CA SER A 68 26.37 23.81 6.86
C SER A 68 26.84 24.34 5.49
N GLN A 69 26.07 24.11 4.42
CA GLN A 69 26.44 24.50 3.06
C GLN A 69 25.92 25.89 2.64
N VAL A 70 25.09 26.55 3.44
CA VAL A 70 24.49 27.83 3.07
C VAL A 70 25.51 28.96 3.04
N CYS A 71 26.31 29.10 4.10
CA CYS A 71 27.34 30.13 4.19
C CYS A 71 28.43 29.73 5.20
N LYS A 72 29.56 30.46 5.18
CA LYS A 72 30.71 30.21 6.08
C LYS A 72 30.30 30.26 7.57
N ARG A 73 29.50 31.26 7.95
CA ARG A 73 29.01 31.43 9.32
C ARG A 73 28.25 30.20 9.83
N TRP A 74 27.33 29.67 9.03
CA TRP A 74 26.53 28.49 9.40
C TRP A 74 27.36 27.20 9.39
N HIS A 75 28.33 27.11 8.48
CA HIS A 75 29.33 26.05 8.52
C HIS A 75 30.10 26.04 9.85
N ASP A 76 30.55 27.22 10.30
CA ASP A 76 31.28 27.36 11.56
C ASP A 76 30.41 26.99 12.76
N ILE A 77 29.15 27.44 12.80
CA ILE A 77 28.16 27.00 13.81
C ILE A 77 27.93 25.49 13.78
N SER A 78 27.83 24.87 12.60
CA SER A 78 27.66 23.42 12.48
C SER A 78 28.89 22.62 12.97
N LYS A 79 30.05 23.28 13.05
CA LYS A 79 31.31 22.73 13.55
C LYS A 79 31.56 23.02 15.01
N ASP A 80 30.93 24.04 15.57
CA ASP A 80 31.06 24.42 16.96
C ASP A 80 30.66 23.24 17.90
N PRO A 81 31.53 22.86 18.85
CA PRO A 81 31.25 21.76 19.76
C PRO A 81 29.99 21.96 20.61
N HIS A 82 29.71 23.18 21.06
CA HIS A 82 28.53 23.46 21.91
C HIS A 82 27.23 23.30 21.12
N SER A 83 27.21 23.77 19.88
CA SER A 83 26.10 23.63 18.94
C SER A 83 25.81 22.16 18.63
N ARG A 84 26.85 21.34 18.42
CA ARG A 84 26.71 19.88 18.23
C ARG A 84 26.19 19.17 19.47
N VAL A 85 26.68 19.54 20.66
CA VAL A 85 26.17 19.00 21.93
C VAL A 85 24.68 19.33 22.09
N ALA A 86 24.29 20.58 21.85
CA ALA A 86 22.90 21.00 21.91
C ALA A 86 22.03 20.23 20.91
N LEU A 87 22.50 20.03 19.68
CA LEU A 87 21.83 19.20 18.67
C LEU A 87 21.62 17.77 19.17
N PHE A 88 22.67 17.10 19.67
CA PHE A 88 22.57 15.69 20.07
C PHE A 88 21.73 15.48 21.33
N VAL A 89 21.92 16.30 22.36
CA VAL A 89 21.15 16.20 23.62
C VAL A 89 19.67 16.41 23.34
N LYS A 90 19.32 17.30 22.43
CA LYS A 90 17.93 17.62 22.13
C LYS A 90 17.23 16.56 21.29
N ASN A 91 17.91 16.02 20.29
CA ASN A 91 17.32 15.04 19.39
C ASN A 91 17.34 13.61 19.95
N TYR A 92 18.32 13.28 20.79
CA TYR A 92 18.51 11.92 21.31
C TYR A 92 18.38 11.81 22.83
N GLY A 93 18.26 12.93 23.56
CA GLY A 93 18.31 12.93 25.02
C GLY A 93 19.71 12.66 25.57
N THR A 94 19.95 12.97 26.84
CA THR A 94 21.26 12.78 27.48
C THR A 94 21.66 11.30 27.53
N LYS A 95 20.69 10.39 27.67
CA LYS A 95 20.94 8.95 27.78
C LYS A 95 21.52 8.32 26.51
N LEU A 96 21.06 8.76 25.33
CA LEU A 96 21.48 8.20 24.04
C LEU A 96 22.35 9.13 23.21
N ALA A 97 22.54 10.40 23.59
CA ALA A 97 23.28 11.38 22.79
C ALA A 97 24.69 10.92 22.42
N LEU A 98 25.46 10.36 23.36
CA LEU A 98 26.81 9.86 23.07
C LEU A 98 26.80 8.63 22.15
N TYR A 99 25.87 7.69 22.36
CA TYR A 99 25.70 6.52 21.50
C TYR A 99 25.31 6.94 20.08
N ALA A 100 24.31 7.81 19.93
CA ALA A 100 23.84 8.29 18.63
C ALA A 100 24.92 9.10 17.91
N ALA A 101 25.65 9.95 18.64
CA ALA A 101 26.79 10.68 18.08
C ALA A 101 27.88 9.74 17.58
N PHE A 102 28.19 8.68 18.34
CA PHE A 102 29.19 7.68 17.96
C PHE A 102 28.76 6.87 16.74
N LYS A 103 27.53 6.36 16.74
CA LYS A 103 27.04 5.41 15.73
C LYS A 103 26.63 6.08 14.42
N ASN A 104 25.92 7.19 14.51
CA ASN A 104 25.28 7.84 13.36
C ASN A 104 26.05 9.08 12.90
N HIS A 105 26.78 9.74 13.80
CA HIS A 105 27.41 11.06 13.55
C HIS A 105 28.91 11.08 13.83
N ARG A 106 29.60 9.99 13.46
CA ARG A 106 31.02 9.78 13.78
C ARG A 106 31.91 10.98 13.48
N ALA A 107 31.73 11.63 12.33
CA ALA A 107 32.53 12.79 11.92
C ALA A 107 32.29 14.04 12.79
N ALA A 108 31.12 14.13 13.42
CA ALA A 108 30.77 15.24 14.30
C ALA A 108 31.23 15.02 15.75
N LEU A 109 31.43 13.75 16.17
CA LEU A 109 31.86 13.38 17.51
C LEU A 109 33.39 13.51 17.67
N THR A 110 33.84 14.71 18.03
CA THR A 110 35.23 14.97 18.45
C THR A 110 35.38 14.78 19.96
N VAL A 111 36.61 14.66 20.47
CA VAL A 111 36.87 14.57 21.93
C VAL A 111 36.30 15.77 22.70
N PRO A 112 36.42 17.04 22.23
CA PRO A 112 35.73 18.17 22.85
C PRO A 112 34.21 18.00 22.93
N VAL A 113 33.57 17.54 21.86
CA VAL A 113 32.12 17.28 21.83
C VAL A 113 31.76 16.17 22.83
N ALA A 114 32.53 15.10 22.88
CA ALA A 114 32.30 13.98 23.80
C ALA A 114 32.41 14.43 25.28
N ARG A 115 33.44 15.22 25.62
CA ARG A 115 33.61 15.81 26.96
C ARG A 115 32.45 16.75 27.31
N LEU A 116 32.03 17.62 26.40
CA LEU A 116 30.90 18.52 26.62
C LEU A 116 29.58 17.76 26.79
N LEU A 117 29.36 16.69 26.02
CA LEU A 117 28.22 15.79 26.21
C LEU A 117 28.26 15.16 27.60
N ARG A 118 29.44 14.69 28.04
CA ARG A 118 29.61 14.12 29.38
C ARG A 118 29.33 15.15 30.49
N ASN A 119 29.77 16.38 30.32
CA ASN A 119 29.46 17.49 31.24
C ASN A 119 27.95 17.79 31.28
N GLN A 120 27.24 17.60 30.17
CA GLN A 120 25.77 17.62 30.09
C GLN A 120 25.11 16.33 30.59
N LYS A 121 25.83 15.53 31.40
CA LYS A 121 25.37 14.27 31.99
C LYS A 121 24.98 13.23 30.95
N ALA A 122 25.56 13.26 29.75
CA ALA A 122 25.34 12.20 28.79
C ALA A 122 25.88 10.86 29.33
N ALA A 123 25.12 9.79 29.11
CA ALA A 123 25.47 8.46 29.59
C ALA A 123 26.56 7.83 28.72
N ILE A 124 27.48 7.11 29.37
CA ILE A 124 28.45 6.24 28.72
C ILE A 124 28.17 4.82 29.20
N PRO A 125 27.17 4.14 28.63
CA PRO A 125 26.87 2.76 29.03
C PRO A 125 28.03 1.85 28.66
N ARG A 126 28.25 0.77 29.42
CA ARG A 126 29.42 -0.10 29.23
C ARG A 126 29.49 -0.68 27.81
N PHE A 127 28.34 -1.07 27.24
CA PHE A 127 28.28 -1.60 25.88
C PHE A 127 28.75 -0.59 24.81
N LEU A 128 28.63 0.73 25.03
CA LEU A 128 29.17 1.74 24.12
C LEU A 128 30.70 1.75 24.16
N VAL A 129 31.29 1.54 25.33
CA VAL A 129 32.75 1.40 25.48
C VAL A 129 33.22 0.12 24.77
N GLN A 130 32.50 -1.00 24.96
CA GLN A 130 32.77 -2.27 24.28
C GLN A 130 32.67 -2.12 22.75
N LEU A 131 31.68 -1.37 22.27
CA LEU A 131 31.51 -1.07 20.85
C LEU A 131 32.67 -0.22 20.31
N ALA A 132 33.13 0.77 21.08
CA ALA A 132 34.29 1.58 20.71
C ALA A 132 35.57 0.76 20.61
N ASP A 133 35.80 -0.14 21.55
CA ASP A 133 36.92 -1.08 21.54
C ASP A 133 36.88 -2.01 20.32
N LYS A 134 35.74 -2.68 20.12
CA LYS A 134 35.51 -3.60 18.99
C LYS A 134 35.67 -2.93 17.64
N GLU A 135 35.14 -1.72 17.46
CA GLU A 135 35.27 -0.97 16.20
C GLU A 135 36.70 -0.44 15.96
N TYR A 136 37.46 -0.14 17.01
CA TYR A 136 38.86 0.28 16.89
C TYR A 136 39.77 -0.89 16.46
N HIS A 137 39.54 -2.09 17.01
CA HIS A 137 40.34 -3.29 16.74
C HIS A 137 39.92 -4.09 15.50
N ARG A 138 38.83 -3.71 14.81
CA ARG A 138 38.46 -4.34 13.53
C ARG A 138 39.54 -4.14 12.47
N THR A 139 39.90 -5.22 11.80
CA THR A 139 40.93 -5.28 10.74
C THR A 139 40.58 -4.44 9.51
N ASP A 140 39.29 -4.26 9.23
CA ASP A 140 38.78 -3.42 8.15
C ASP A 140 38.83 -1.93 8.52
N ARG A 141 40.03 -1.35 8.46
CA ARG A 141 40.29 0.09 8.68
C ARG A 141 39.75 0.98 7.54
N GLY A 142 38.48 0.82 7.17
CA GLY A 142 37.81 1.73 6.25
C GLY A 142 37.58 3.13 6.86
N LYS A 143 36.96 4.03 6.09
CA LYS A 143 36.63 5.43 6.48
C LYS A 143 35.74 5.59 7.73
N LYS A 144 35.36 4.51 8.41
CA LYS A 144 34.50 4.48 9.60
C LYS A 144 35.24 4.08 10.89
N SER A 145 36.57 3.99 10.87
CA SER A 145 37.35 3.66 12.07
C SER A 145 37.16 4.69 13.19
N VAL A 146 37.17 4.23 14.44
CA VAL A 146 37.26 5.09 15.62
C VAL A 146 38.61 5.79 15.58
N SER A 147 38.65 7.11 15.68
CA SER A 147 39.93 7.82 15.78
C SER A 147 40.62 7.49 17.10
N ILE A 148 41.96 7.41 17.11
CA ILE A 148 42.74 7.09 18.32
C ILE A 148 42.35 8.00 19.51
N PRO A 149 42.22 9.33 19.36
CA PRO A 149 41.84 10.18 20.49
C PRO A 149 40.46 9.85 21.07
N LEU A 150 39.51 9.49 20.20
CA LEU A 150 38.16 9.14 20.63
C LEU A 150 38.12 7.76 21.29
N TYR A 151 38.88 6.79 20.77
CA TYR A 151 39.07 5.48 21.40
C TYR A 151 39.63 5.63 22.82
N VAL A 152 40.75 6.35 22.97
CA VAL A 152 41.39 6.60 24.28
C VAL A 152 40.41 7.26 25.25
N TYR A 153 39.62 8.23 24.78
CA TYR A 153 38.58 8.87 25.58
C TYR A 153 37.55 7.86 26.12
N PHE A 154 36.97 7.01 25.26
CA PHE A 154 35.97 6.04 25.71
C PHE A 154 36.55 5.00 26.67
N ILE A 155 37.77 4.51 26.42
CA ILE A 155 38.43 3.55 27.31
C ILE A 155 38.70 4.18 28.67
N GLN A 156 39.25 5.41 28.71
CA GLN A 156 39.53 6.11 29.97
C GLN A 156 38.25 6.37 30.77
N GLU A 157 37.19 6.89 30.14
CA GLU A 157 35.89 7.09 30.80
C GLU A 157 35.28 5.76 31.27
N GLY A 158 35.40 4.71 30.46
CA GLY A 158 34.93 3.36 30.81
C GLY A 158 35.62 2.81 32.05
N TYR A 159 36.95 2.88 32.12
CA TYR A 159 37.71 2.47 33.32
C TYR A 159 37.40 3.34 34.54
N ASN A 160 37.21 4.65 34.37
CA ASN A 160 36.83 5.54 35.46
C ASN A 160 35.44 5.19 36.04
N MET A 161 34.51 4.74 35.19
CA MET A 161 33.14 4.41 35.61
C MET A 161 32.98 2.99 36.14
N TYR A 162 33.64 2.01 35.50
CA TYR A 162 33.39 0.58 35.75
C TYR A 162 34.62 -0.17 36.30
N GLY A 163 35.75 0.51 36.48
CA GLY A 163 36.99 -0.11 36.96
C GLY A 163 37.41 -1.31 36.11
N ASN A 164 37.80 -2.40 36.77
CA ASN A 164 38.19 -3.64 36.10
C ASN A 164 37.03 -4.35 35.37
N GLU A 165 35.77 -3.97 35.64
CA GLU A 165 34.62 -4.52 34.92
C GLU A 165 34.43 -3.88 33.54
N ALA A 166 35.23 -2.84 33.22
CA ALA A 166 35.42 -2.36 31.85
C ALA A 166 36.26 -3.33 31.00
N ALA A 167 36.92 -4.34 31.58
CA ALA A 167 37.91 -5.19 30.91
C ALA A 167 37.36 -6.20 29.87
N PHE A 168 36.25 -5.88 29.20
CA PHE A 168 35.76 -6.50 27.95
C PHE A 168 35.65 -8.04 27.90
N LYS A 169 35.67 -8.75 29.04
CA LYS A 169 35.65 -10.23 29.07
C LYS A 169 34.44 -10.84 28.37
N GLU A 170 33.33 -10.12 28.35
CA GLU A 170 32.08 -10.54 27.73
C GLU A 170 31.39 -9.32 27.08
N ASP A 171 30.82 -9.50 25.89
CA ASP A 171 30.04 -8.49 25.16
C ASP A 171 28.64 -8.38 25.80
N ASP A 172 28.28 -7.20 26.31
CA ASP A 172 27.02 -6.99 27.04
C ASP A 172 25.80 -7.28 26.17
N VAL A 173 25.89 -7.00 24.87
CA VAL A 173 24.80 -7.27 23.92
C VAL A 173 24.60 -8.77 23.81
N ALA A 174 25.67 -9.53 23.56
CA ALA A 174 25.60 -10.98 23.42
C ALA A 174 25.17 -11.64 24.74
N LYS A 175 25.65 -11.13 25.88
CA LYS A 175 25.24 -11.60 27.21
C LYS A 175 23.75 -11.39 27.43
N PHE A 176 23.26 -10.18 27.15
CA PHE A 176 21.85 -9.83 27.33
C PHE A 176 20.94 -10.69 26.46
N GLU A 177 21.27 -10.85 25.18
CA GLU A 177 20.51 -11.71 24.27
C GLU A 177 20.52 -13.16 24.72
N ARG A 178 21.69 -13.69 25.10
CA ARG A 178 21.79 -15.04 25.65
C ARG A 178 20.91 -15.21 26.87
N LEU A 179 20.88 -14.26 27.80
CA LEU A 179 20.02 -14.32 28.98
C LEU A 179 18.52 -14.31 28.62
N LEU A 180 18.12 -13.55 27.59
CA LEU A 180 16.72 -13.50 27.14
C LEU A 180 16.27 -14.77 26.41
N TYR A 181 17.10 -15.30 25.50
CA TYR A 181 16.75 -16.47 24.67
C TYR A 181 17.02 -17.82 25.36
N THR A 182 17.92 -17.86 26.34
CA THR A 182 18.18 -19.05 27.18
C THR A 182 17.26 -19.10 28.40
N GLY A 183 16.43 -18.05 28.61
CA GLY A 183 15.36 -18.04 29.60
C GLY A 183 14.32 -19.16 29.37
N PRO A 184 13.34 -19.32 30.29
CA PRO A 184 12.64 -20.58 30.64
C PRO A 184 11.70 -21.12 29.56
N VAL A 185 12.20 -21.32 28.34
CA VAL A 185 11.44 -21.84 27.20
C VAL A 185 11.54 -23.38 27.16
N THR A 186 12.41 -24.01 27.95
CA THR A 186 12.64 -25.46 27.85
C THR A 186 12.76 -26.25 29.17
N SER A 187 12.72 -25.63 30.34
CA SER A 187 12.84 -26.38 31.61
C SER A 187 11.50 -26.45 32.36
N ASN A 188 11.17 -27.68 32.75
CA ASN A 188 10.04 -28.03 33.61
C ASN A 188 9.99 -27.15 34.87
N GLU A 189 8.81 -27.00 35.48
CA GLU A 189 8.48 -26.10 36.60
C GLU A 189 9.38 -26.17 37.85
N SER A 190 10.37 -27.07 37.91
CA SER A 190 11.34 -27.19 39.01
C SER A 190 12.48 -26.16 39.00
N ASP A 191 12.72 -25.41 37.92
CA ASP A 191 13.91 -24.54 37.76
C ASP A 191 13.70 -23.05 38.15
N SER A 192 12.86 -22.77 39.15
CA SER A 192 12.64 -21.40 39.67
C SER A 192 13.93 -20.66 40.09
N ILE A 193 14.95 -21.41 40.51
CA ILE A 193 16.27 -20.88 40.91
C ILE A 193 17.01 -20.28 39.70
N GLY A 194 16.83 -20.85 38.50
CA GLY A 194 17.48 -20.36 37.28
C GLY A 194 16.94 -19.00 36.83
N THR A 195 15.62 -18.81 36.88
CA THR A 195 14.97 -17.55 36.45
C THR A 195 15.37 -16.38 37.34
N ALA A 196 15.45 -16.57 38.66
CA ALA A 196 15.87 -15.51 39.58
C ALA A 196 17.30 -15.03 39.30
N ALA A 197 18.23 -15.96 39.05
CA ALA A 197 19.61 -15.63 38.70
C ALA A 197 19.72 -14.90 37.35
N VAL A 198 18.91 -15.30 36.35
CA VAL A 198 18.84 -14.62 35.05
C VAL A 198 18.30 -13.20 35.21
N VAL A 199 17.22 -13.02 35.97
CA VAL A 199 16.63 -11.70 36.26
C VAL A 199 17.64 -10.80 36.97
N ASP A 200 18.39 -11.32 37.95
CA ASP A 200 19.41 -10.56 38.65
C ASP A 200 20.60 -10.17 37.75
N ALA A 201 21.02 -11.07 36.86
CA ALA A 201 22.05 -10.79 35.87
C ALA A 201 21.60 -9.70 34.87
N VAL A 202 20.35 -9.75 34.40
CA VAL A 202 19.77 -8.71 33.55
C VAL A 202 19.65 -7.39 34.31
N ARG A 203 19.15 -7.43 35.55
CA ARG A 203 19.05 -6.24 36.41
C ARG A 203 20.41 -5.59 36.62
N THR A 204 21.47 -6.39 36.81
CA THR A 204 22.84 -5.91 36.89
C THR A 204 23.27 -5.20 35.59
N LEU A 205 22.96 -5.75 34.41
CA LEU A 205 23.22 -5.08 33.12
C LEU A 205 22.51 -3.73 33.03
N LEU A 206 21.26 -3.65 33.46
CA LEU A 206 20.46 -2.43 33.38
C LEU A 206 20.91 -1.38 34.41
N ASP A 207 21.01 -1.76 35.68
CA ASP A 207 21.23 -0.84 36.80
C ASP A 207 22.71 -0.44 36.93
N LYS A 208 23.62 -1.41 36.83
CA LYS A 208 25.06 -1.17 37.03
C LYS A 208 25.76 -0.69 35.77
N PHE A 209 25.45 -1.32 34.64
CA PHE A 209 26.15 -1.06 33.37
C PHE A 209 25.40 -0.14 32.42
N GLY A 210 24.20 0.30 32.80
CA GLY A 210 23.37 1.23 32.01
C GLY A 210 22.97 0.66 30.66
N TYR A 211 22.89 -0.67 30.53
CA TYR A 211 22.58 -1.32 29.26
C TYR A 211 21.20 -0.89 28.74
N LEU A 212 21.12 -0.71 27.42
CA LEU A 212 19.91 -0.34 26.70
C LEU A 212 19.98 -0.99 25.31
N PRO A 213 19.02 -1.86 24.92
CA PRO A 213 18.94 -2.32 23.55
C PRO A 213 18.67 -1.15 22.60
N VAL A 214 19.38 -1.12 21.48
CA VAL A 214 19.35 -0.03 20.50
C VAL A 214 19.24 -0.60 19.09
N ARG A 215 18.51 0.08 18.21
CA ARG A 215 18.29 -0.40 16.84
C ARG A 215 19.62 -0.62 16.10
N GLY A 216 19.72 -1.75 15.40
CA GLY A 216 20.91 -2.14 14.63
C GLY A 216 22.03 -2.76 15.46
N VAL A 217 21.79 -3.03 16.74
CA VAL A 217 22.67 -3.79 17.63
C VAL A 217 21.84 -4.90 18.25
N GLY A 218 22.07 -6.14 17.78
CA GLY A 218 21.31 -7.31 18.24
C GLY A 218 19.93 -7.46 17.58
N SER A 219 19.03 -8.14 18.29
CA SER A 219 17.65 -8.41 17.90
C SER A 219 16.78 -7.15 17.77
N PRO A 220 15.66 -7.22 17.02
CA PRO A 220 14.71 -6.11 16.91
C PRO A 220 14.28 -5.58 18.29
N LEU A 221 14.21 -4.25 18.42
CA LEU A 221 14.00 -3.61 19.72
C LEU A 221 12.66 -4.00 20.38
N ASP A 222 11.59 -4.09 19.59
CA ASP A 222 10.27 -4.52 20.03
C ASP A 222 10.27 -5.97 20.52
N GLU A 223 10.98 -6.86 19.83
CA GLU A 223 11.13 -8.26 20.25
C GLU A 223 11.89 -8.36 21.56
N THR A 224 13.00 -7.65 21.68
CA THR A 224 13.83 -7.62 22.88
C THR A 224 13.04 -7.10 24.10
N VAL A 225 12.28 -6.01 23.92
CA VAL A 225 11.42 -5.44 24.98
C VAL A 225 10.30 -6.41 25.35
N PHE A 226 9.69 -7.08 24.38
CA PHE A 226 8.66 -8.10 24.63
C PHE A 226 9.21 -9.30 25.39
N LEU A 227 10.36 -9.85 25.00
CA LEU A 227 11.01 -10.96 25.70
C LEU A 227 11.40 -10.57 27.13
N LEU A 228 11.95 -9.37 27.32
CA LEU A 228 12.25 -8.86 28.65
C LEU A 228 10.97 -8.73 29.51
N SER A 229 9.87 -8.25 28.92
CA SER A 229 8.59 -8.13 29.64
C SER A 229 8.02 -9.49 30.07
N LYS A 230 8.28 -10.55 29.29
CA LYS A 230 7.91 -11.93 29.66
C LYS A 230 8.77 -12.47 30.79
N LEU A 231 10.04 -12.09 30.83
CA LEU A 231 10.97 -12.50 31.88
C LEU A 231 10.62 -11.81 33.22
N ASP A 232 10.57 -10.48 33.22
CA ASP A 232 10.17 -9.66 34.38
C ASP A 232 9.78 -8.26 33.90
N ILE A 233 8.48 -7.94 33.95
CA ILE A 233 7.94 -6.67 33.47
C ILE A 233 8.40 -5.46 34.29
N SER A 234 8.84 -5.66 35.54
CA SER A 234 9.38 -4.59 36.39
C SER A 234 10.72 -4.04 35.90
N LEU A 235 11.36 -4.71 34.93
CA LEU A 235 12.58 -4.25 34.28
C LEU A 235 12.31 -3.20 33.18
N ILE A 236 11.07 -3.06 32.71
CA ILE A 236 10.72 -2.07 31.67
C ILE A 236 10.96 -0.62 32.14
N PRO A 237 10.51 -0.20 33.34
CA PRO A 237 10.85 1.12 33.87
C PRO A 237 12.37 1.40 33.92
N LYS A 238 13.19 0.36 34.14
CA LYS A 238 14.66 0.49 34.12
C LYS A 238 15.17 0.80 32.72
N LEU A 239 14.66 0.11 31.68
CA LEU A 239 14.97 0.46 30.29
C LEU A 239 14.59 1.90 29.95
N VAL A 240 13.41 2.35 30.36
CA VAL A 240 12.97 3.74 30.17
C VAL A 240 13.90 4.72 30.87
N SER A 241 14.32 4.42 32.11
CA SER A 241 15.30 5.22 32.85
C SER A 241 16.69 5.28 32.19
N ASN A 242 17.02 4.25 31.39
CA ASN A 242 18.24 4.17 30.60
C ASN A 242 18.11 4.84 29.23
N GLY A 243 16.93 5.35 28.86
CA GLY A 243 16.70 6.11 27.62
C GLY A 243 15.90 5.38 26.54
N LEU A 244 15.25 4.25 26.86
CA LEU A 244 14.30 3.64 25.95
C LEU A 244 13.12 4.59 25.72
N ASP A 245 12.87 4.95 24.46
CA ASP A 245 11.60 5.54 24.06
C ASP A 245 10.55 4.43 23.94
N LEU A 246 9.74 4.27 24.99
CA LEU A 246 8.70 3.24 25.03
C LEU A 246 7.66 3.44 23.93
N ALA A 247 7.38 4.69 23.53
CA ALA A 247 6.42 4.98 22.46
C ALA A 247 6.87 4.37 21.11
N SER A 248 8.19 4.29 20.87
CA SER A 248 8.75 3.75 19.63
C SER A 248 8.59 2.23 19.44
N VAL A 249 8.20 1.51 20.50
CA VAL A 249 7.97 0.05 20.51
C VAL A 249 6.60 -0.35 21.07
N ASN A 250 5.83 0.62 21.57
CA ASN A 250 4.59 0.40 22.32
C ASN A 250 3.62 -0.52 21.57
N ASP A 251 3.34 -0.19 20.31
CA ASP A 251 2.31 -0.86 19.54
C ASP A 251 2.73 -2.27 19.15
N GLN A 252 4.01 -2.49 18.81
CA GLN A 252 4.52 -3.82 18.43
C GLN A 252 4.59 -4.76 19.64
N VAL A 253 4.90 -4.24 20.84
CA VAL A 253 4.87 -5.03 22.07
C VAL A 253 3.43 -5.36 22.44
N LEU A 254 2.53 -4.36 22.43
CA LEU A 254 1.12 -4.57 22.75
C LEU A 254 0.38 -5.45 21.73
N GLU A 255 0.74 -5.42 20.45
CA GLU A 255 0.26 -6.36 19.43
C GLU A 255 0.48 -7.80 19.91
N ARG A 256 1.71 -8.15 20.30
CA ARG A 256 2.04 -9.50 20.79
C ARG A 256 1.35 -9.86 22.11
N VAL A 257 1.12 -8.88 22.98
CA VAL A 257 0.38 -9.05 24.24
C VAL A 257 -1.09 -9.35 23.98
N LEU A 258 -1.75 -8.53 23.16
CA LEU A 258 -3.17 -8.65 22.79
C LEU A 258 -3.45 -9.90 21.96
N TRP A 259 -2.43 -10.44 21.29
CA TRP A 259 -2.50 -11.66 20.48
C TRP A 259 -2.35 -12.97 21.28
N ARG A 260 -2.15 -12.89 22.60
CA ARG A 260 -2.12 -14.08 23.45
C ARG A 260 -3.49 -14.75 23.50
N ALA A 261 -3.50 -16.09 23.54
CA ALA A 261 -4.73 -16.86 23.65
C ALA A 261 -5.32 -16.79 25.07
N ASP A 262 -4.45 -16.64 26.07
CA ASP A 262 -4.72 -16.59 27.50
C ASP A 262 -4.72 -15.16 28.05
N ILE A 263 -5.02 -14.16 27.23
CA ILE A 263 -5.02 -12.77 27.69
C ILE A 263 -6.09 -12.57 28.78
N THR A 264 -5.68 -11.95 29.88
CA THR A 264 -6.56 -11.55 30.98
C THR A 264 -6.42 -10.07 31.26
N ASP A 265 -7.42 -9.51 31.94
CA ASP A 265 -7.42 -8.12 32.39
C ASP A 265 -6.22 -7.80 33.28
N ALA A 266 -5.96 -8.69 34.25
CA ALA A 266 -4.80 -8.58 35.14
C ALA A 266 -3.47 -8.60 34.35
N TYR A 267 -3.35 -9.48 33.35
CA TYR A 267 -2.15 -9.55 32.51
C TYR A 267 -1.93 -8.24 31.74
N LEU A 268 -2.95 -7.72 31.05
CA LEU A 268 -2.83 -6.44 30.35
C LEU A 268 -2.52 -5.28 31.31
N GLN A 269 -3.18 -5.25 32.48
CA GLN A 269 -2.97 -4.22 33.48
C GLN A 269 -1.50 -4.15 33.95
N THR A 270 -0.78 -5.28 33.98
CA THR A 270 0.66 -5.24 34.29
C THR A 270 1.46 -4.42 33.27
N TYR A 271 1.13 -4.49 31.98
CA TYR A 271 1.76 -3.68 30.94
C TYR A 271 1.38 -2.21 31.06
N LEU A 272 0.10 -1.91 31.28
CA LEU A 272 -0.37 -0.54 31.46
C LEU A 272 0.29 0.14 32.67
N ASN A 273 0.42 -0.59 33.78
CA ASN A 273 1.11 -0.12 35.00
C ASN A 273 2.61 0.15 34.77
N ASN A 274 3.23 -0.49 33.77
CA ASN A 274 4.64 -0.29 33.41
C ASN A 274 4.84 0.70 32.24
N GLY A 275 3.82 1.52 31.95
CA GLY A 275 3.92 2.67 31.05
C GLY A 275 3.49 2.44 29.61
N PHE A 276 3.13 1.20 29.23
CA PHE A 276 2.53 0.92 27.92
C PHE A 276 1.14 1.57 27.82
N LYS A 277 0.72 1.93 26.60
CA LYS A 277 -0.54 2.64 26.35
C LYS A 277 -1.33 1.98 25.24
N LEU A 278 -2.63 1.81 25.43
CA LEU A 278 -3.54 1.38 24.37
C LEU A 278 -3.77 2.52 23.37
N THR A 279 -2.84 2.69 22.44
CA THR A 279 -3.00 3.58 21.29
C THR A 279 -4.06 3.00 20.34
N SER A 280 -4.63 3.84 19.46
CA SER A 280 -5.57 3.35 18.45
C SER A 280 -4.96 2.27 17.57
N ASN A 281 -3.67 2.36 17.22
CA ASN A 281 -2.98 1.34 16.44
C ASN A 281 -2.80 0.04 17.24
N ALA A 282 -2.44 0.09 18.52
CA ALA A 282 -2.36 -1.11 19.37
C ALA A 282 -3.74 -1.81 19.50
N ILE A 283 -4.81 -1.04 19.68
CA ILE A 283 -6.18 -1.56 19.75
C ILE A 283 -6.56 -2.23 18.42
N GLN A 284 -6.32 -1.56 17.29
CA GLN A 284 -6.60 -2.10 15.96
C GLN A 284 -5.85 -3.42 15.72
N LYS A 285 -4.57 -3.48 16.10
CA LYS A 285 -3.78 -4.72 16.04
C LYS A 285 -4.36 -5.82 16.92
N GLY A 286 -4.78 -5.51 18.14
CA GLY A 286 -5.47 -6.48 19.00
C GLY A 286 -6.77 -7.01 18.38
N LEU A 287 -7.61 -6.13 17.84
CA LEU A 287 -8.87 -6.48 17.19
C LEU A 287 -8.69 -7.35 15.94
N GLN A 288 -7.58 -7.21 15.23
CA GLN A 288 -7.28 -7.99 14.03
C GLN A 288 -7.35 -9.51 14.23
N ILE A 289 -7.00 -10.01 15.43
CA ILE A 289 -7.07 -11.43 15.75
C ILE A 289 -8.50 -11.88 16.09
N ALA A 290 -9.41 -10.94 16.38
CA ALA A 290 -10.83 -11.19 16.54
C ALA A 290 -11.18 -12.29 17.56
N ARG A 291 -10.49 -12.26 18.70
CA ARG A 291 -10.78 -13.16 19.83
C ARG A 291 -11.68 -12.45 20.83
N GLN A 292 -12.71 -13.18 21.29
CA GLN A 292 -13.59 -12.71 22.35
C GLN A 292 -12.81 -12.31 23.61
N ALA A 293 -11.82 -13.11 24.04
CA ALA A 293 -11.00 -12.81 25.22
C ALA A 293 -10.24 -11.47 25.09
N THR A 294 -9.71 -11.15 23.90
CA THR A 294 -9.04 -9.87 23.65
C THR A 294 -10.04 -8.72 23.74
N LEU A 295 -11.24 -8.88 23.16
CA LEU A 295 -12.30 -7.89 23.24
C LEU A 295 -12.79 -7.66 24.67
N ASP A 296 -13.03 -8.73 25.44
CA ASP A 296 -13.50 -8.67 26.82
C ASP A 296 -12.55 -7.86 27.72
N VAL A 297 -11.24 -7.98 27.44
CA VAL A 297 -10.22 -7.18 28.13
C VAL A 297 -10.23 -5.73 27.64
N LEU A 298 -10.27 -5.50 26.32
CA LEU A 298 -10.25 -4.14 25.77
C LEU A 298 -11.45 -3.29 26.21
N VAL A 299 -12.65 -3.86 26.32
CA VAL A 299 -13.89 -3.17 26.77
C VAL A 299 -13.76 -2.61 28.20
N LYS A 300 -12.88 -3.17 29.03
CA LYS A 300 -12.62 -2.67 30.39
C LYS A 300 -11.74 -1.42 30.41
N HIS A 301 -10.90 -1.22 29.39
CA HIS A 301 -9.87 -0.17 29.36
C HIS A 301 -10.13 0.93 28.34
N VAL A 302 -11.03 0.70 27.39
CA VAL A 302 -11.27 1.59 26.25
C VAL A 302 -12.75 1.88 26.14
N SER A 303 -13.10 3.14 25.84
CA SER A 303 -14.51 3.51 25.63
C SER A 303 -15.11 2.74 24.44
N GLN A 304 -16.40 2.45 24.52
CA GLN A 304 -17.12 1.77 23.44
C GLN A 304 -17.04 2.55 22.11
N GLU A 305 -17.06 3.88 22.15
CA GLU A 305 -16.92 4.74 20.98
C GLU A 305 -15.55 4.58 20.32
N GLN A 306 -14.47 4.64 21.10
CA GLN A 306 -13.11 4.47 20.59
C GLN A 306 -12.88 3.05 20.06
N LEU A 307 -13.46 2.03 20.69
CA LEU A 307 -13.40 0.65 20.19
C LEU A 307 -14.14 0.49 18.87
N ALA A 308 -15.34 1.06 18.74
CA ALA A 308 -16.09 1.03 17.50
C ALA A 308 -15.36 1.76 16.36
N GLU A 309 -14.72 2.90 16.64
CA GLU A 309 -13.87 3.60 15.67
C GLU A 309 -12.65 2.76 15.27
N CYS A 310 -11.96 2.15 16.24
CA CYS A 310 -10.82 1.27 15.96
C CYS A 310 -11.25 0.03 15.17
N ALA A 311 -12.40 -0.57 15.46
CA ALA A 311 -12.96 -1.69 14.70
C ALA A 311 -13.19 -1.32 13.23
N LYS A 312 -13.80 -0.16 12.97
CA LYS A 312 -13.98 0.37 11.60
C LYS A 312 -12.63 0.54 10.89
N ASN A 313 -11.67 1.19 11.54
CA ASN A 313 -10.34 1.41 10.97
C ASN A 313 -9.58 0.08 10.74
N THR A 314 -9.76 -0.91 11.62
CA THR A 314 -9.20 -2.25 11.46
C THR A 314 -9.72 -2.90 10.19
N VAL A 315 -11.04 -2.86 9.95
CA VAL A 315 -11.63 -3.38 8.70
C VAL A 315 -11.08 -2.62 7.49
N ILE A 316 -11.00 -1.29 7.54
CA ILE A 316 -10.42 -0.46 6.48
C ILE A 316 -8.98 -0.88 6.15
N ASP A 317 -8.15 -1.14 7.16
CA ASP A 317 -6.76 -1.57 6.97
C ASP A 317 -6.66 -3.02 6.47
N MET A 318 -7.55 -3.91 6.93
CA MET A 318 -7.63 -5.29 6.45
C MET A 318 -7.97 -5.37 4.96
N PHE A 319 -8.76 -4.45 4.41
CA PHE A 319 -8.97 -4.32 2.95
C PHE A 319 -7.87 -3.54 2.22
N GLY A 320 -7.08 -2.74 2.93
CA GLY A 320 -6.05 -1.87 2.36
C GLY A 320 -4.80 -2.58 1.81
N PRO A 321 -3.92 -1.85 1.10
CA PRO A 321 -2.59 -2.36 0.74
C PRO A 321 -1.82 -2.75 2.00
N SER A 322 -0.98 -3.79 1.92
CA SER A 322 -0.15 -4.21 3.04
C SER A 322 0.97 -3.20 3.28
N THR A 323 0.69 -2.13 4.02
CA THR A 323 1.69 -1.14 4.46
C THR A 323 2.47 -1.69 5.65
N GLY A 324 3.44 -2.58 5.37
CA GLY A 324 4.32 -3.17 6.39
C GLY A 324 3.99 -4.61 6.77
N ARG A 325 4.44 -5.05 7.95
CA ARG A 325 4.62 -6.48 8.29
C ARG A 325 3.39 -7.26 8.80
N SER A 326 2.18 -6.71 9.01
CA SER A 326 1.21 -7.49 9.81
C SER A 326 -0.28 -7.41 9.50
N TRP A 327 -0.76 -6.84 8.39
CA TRP A 327 -2.20 -6.94 8.05
C TRP A 327 -2.51 -8.21 7.22
N HIS A 328 -2.53 -9.35 7.91
CA HIS A 328 -3.00 -10.61 7.33
C HIS A 328 -4.53 -10.61 7.24
N TRP A 329 -5.04 -11.01 6.09
CA TRP A 329 -6.46 -11.24 5.89
C TRP A 329 -6.85 -12.58 6.50
N VAL A 330 -7.77 -12.56 7.45
CA VAL A 330 -8.38 -13.74 8.06
C VAL A 330 -9.89 -13.54 7.98
N PRO A 331 -10.61 -14.28 7.13
CA PRO A 331 -12.06 -14.15 6.92
C PRO A 331 -12.85 -14.10 8.23
N GLU A 332 -12.55 -15.04 9.13
CA GLU A 332 -13.23 -15.21 10.41
C GLU A 332 -13.04 -13.98 11.30
N SER A 333 -11.87 -13.34 11.22
CA SER A 333 -11.62 -12.12 11.97
C SER A 333 -12.44 -10.93 11.48
N VAL A 334 -12.59 -10.81 10.16
CA VAL A 334 -13.39 -9.73 9.58
C VAL A 334 -14.86 -9.93 9.91
N ASP A 335 -15.36 -11.16 9.76
CA ASP A 335 -16.75 -11.53 10.11
C ASP A 335 -17.04 -11.17 11.57
N PHE A 336 -16.19 -11.60 12.50
CA PHE A 336 -16.33 -11.28 13.93
C PHE A 336 -16.38 -9.78 14.20
N ILE A 337 -15.48 -8.97 13.59
CA ILE A 337 -15.45 -7.53 13.81
C ILE A 337 -16.71 -6.87 13.23
N ILE A 338 -17.14 -7.28 12.04
CA ILE A 338 -18.34 -6.73 11.39
C ILE A 338 -19.58 -6.99 12.23
N GLU A 339 -19.78 -8.23 12.68
CA GLU A 339 -20.93 -8.64 13.48
C GLU A 339 -20.92 -7.96 14.85
N THR A 340 -19.78 -7.99 15.54
CA THR A 340 -19.67 -7.47 16.91
C THR A 340 -19.87 -5.96 17.00
N PHE A 341 -19.35 -5.21 16.02
CA PHE A 341 -19.41 -3.75 16.01
C PHE A 341 -20.47 -3.17 15.06
N ASN A 342 -21.32 -4.03 14.47
CA ASN A 342 -22.35 -3.65 13.50
C ASN A 342 -21.79 -2.74 12.38
N ILE A 343 -20.68 -3.17 11.76
CA ILE A 343 -20.00 -2.39 10.72
C ILE A 343 -20.89 -2.28 9.49
N SER A 344 -21.37 -1.06 9.22
CA SER A 344 -22.23 -0.77 8.06
C SER A 344 -21.58 -1.11 6.72
N GLU A 345 -22.41 -1.45 5.74
CA GLU A 345 -21.98 -1.65 4.36
C GLU A 345 -21.26 -0.43 3.76
N ASP A 346 -21.64 0.80 4.15
CA ASP A 346 -20.95 2.03 3.74
C ASP A 346 -19.49 2.10 4.22
N THR A 347 -19.22 1.52 5.39
CA THR A 347 -17.84 1.38 5.89
C THR A 347 -17.09 0.34 5.07
N ILE A 348 -17.72 -0.79 4.72
CA ILE A 348 -17.12 -1.80 3.83
C ILE A 348 -16.83 -1.22 2.45
N ARG A 349 -17.75 -0.42 1.91
CA ARG A 349 -17.56 0.33 0.66
C ARG A 349 -16.32 1.23 0.73
N THR A 350 -16.16 1.95 1.84
CA THR A 350 -15.02 2.84 2.10
C THR A 350 -13.71 2.05 2.29
N ALA A 351 -13.78 0.89 2.92
CA ALA A 351 -12.66 -0.01 3.13
C ALA A 351 -12.18 -0.65 1.81
N LEU A 352 -13.11 -1.11 0.99
CA LEU A 352 -12.85 -1.89 -0.22
C LEU A 352 -12.42 -1.02 -1.40
N PHE A 353 -13.11 0.08 -1.69
CA PHE A 353 -12.86 0.85 -2.92
C PHE A 353 -11.69 1.80 -2.82
N THR A 354 -10.91 1.93 -3.90
CA THR A 354 -9.80 2.89 -4.00
C THR A 354 -10.31 4.33 -3.87
N HIS A 355 -11.46 4.60 -4.48
CA HIS A 355 -12.12 5.90 -4.46
C HIS A 355 -13.63 5.71 -4.21
N PRO A 356 -14.05 5.59 -2.95
CA PRO A 356 -15.44 5.23 -2.61
C PRO A 356 -16.46 6.25 -3.13
N LYS A 357 -16.06 7.51 -3.32
CA LYS A 357 -16.91 8.64 -3.74
C LYS A 357 -16.97 8.88 -5.25
N SER A 358 -16.21 8.14 -6.06
CA SER A 358 -16.17 8.40 -7.50
C SER A 358 -17.50 8.03 -8.16
N PRO A 359 -18.00 8.86 -9.10
CA PRO A 359 -19.25 8.61 -9.79
C PRO A 359 -19.16 7.31 -10.59
N ARG A 360 -20.26 6.57 -10.62
CA ARG A 360 -20.37 5.36 -11.45
C ARG A 360 -20.53 5.76 -12.92
N LEU A 361 -19.96 4.95 -13.80
CA LEU A 361 -20.27 4.99 -15.22
C LEU A 361 -21.70 4.50 -15.44
N THR A 362 -22.28 4.86 -16.59
CA THR A 362 -23.64 4.48 -17.00
C THR A 362 -23.84 2.96 -17.03
N ASN A 363 -22.80 2.20 -17.36
CA ASN A 363 -22.78 0.74 -17.35
C ASN A 363 -22.53 0.12 -15.96
N GLY A 364 -22.61 0.92 -14.88
CA GLY A 364 -22.34 0.48 -13.51
C GLY A 364 -20.86 0.23 -13.19
N GLY A 365 -19.95 0.45 -14.14
CA GLY A 365 -18.51 0.36 -13.93
C GLY A 365 -17.93 1.53 -13.15
N ARG A 366 -16.74 1.31 -12.57
CA ARG A 366 -15.94 2.39 -12.01
C ARG A 366 -14.89 2.82 -13.04
N PRO A 367 -14.69 4.14 -13.25
CA PRO A 367 -13.71 4.63 -14.22
C PRO A 367 -12.26 4.46 -13.76
N GLU A 368 -12.04 4.30 -12.45
CA GLU A 368 -10.71 4.24 -11.86
C GLU A 368 -10.22 2.81 -11.72
N PHE A 369 -8.95 2.62 -12.07
CA PHE A 369 -8.25 1.35 -11.97
C PHE A 369 -7.04 1.51 -11.03
N PRO A 370 -6.82 0.60 -10.05
CA PRO A 370 -7.68 -0.53 -9.68
C PRO A 370 -8.96 -0.10 -8.97
N ALA A 371 -10.01 -0.91 -9.10
CA ALA A 371 -11.32 -0.63 -8.51
C ALA A 371 -11.30 -0.76 -6.98
N THR A 372 -10.51 -1.69 -6.44
CA THR A 372 -10.40 -1.98 -5.01
C THR A 372 -8.99 -1.74 -4.46
N ARG A 373 -8.92 -1.37 -3.18
CA ARG A 373 -7.67 -1.20 -2.42
C ARG A 373 -6.93 -2.52 -2.24
N CYS A 374 -7.68 -3.63 -2.19
CA CYS A 374 -7.09 -4.95 -1.98
C CYS A 374 -6.33 -5.47 -3.21
N TYR A 375 -6.53 -4.88 -4.41
CA TYR A 375 -5.71 -5.17 -5.59
C TYR A 375 -4.21 -5.01 -5.33
N MET A 376 -3.80 -4.12 -4.43
CA MET A 376 -2.39 -3.88 -4.09
C MET A 376 -1.84 -4.83 -3.01
N LYS A 377 -2.63 -5.80 -2.53
CA LYS A 377 -2.15 -6.83 -1.61
C LYS A 377 -1.28 -7.87 -2.33
N THR A 378 -0.36 -8.47 -1.57
CA THR A 378 0.45 -9.61 -2.04
C THR A 378 -0.44 -10.78 -2.45
N ASN A 379 -1.48 -11.08 -1.66
CA ASN A 379 -2.49 -12.11 -1.97
C ASN A 379 -3.90 -11.54 -1.77
N PRO A 380 -4.58 -11.06 -2.83
CA PRO A 380 -5.92 -10.50 -2.75
C PRO A 380 -7.04 -11.56 -2.83
N CYS A 381 -6.76 -12.76 -3.36
CA CYS A 381 -7.78 -13.77 -3.65
C CYS A 381 -8.66 -14.15 -2.45
N PRO A 382 -8.13 -14.32 -1.22
CA PRO A 382 -8.95 -14.58 -0.04
C PRO A 382 -9.97 -13.48 0.26
N VAL A 383 -9.63 -12.22 -0.01
CA VAL A 383 -10.53 -11.07 0.18
C VAL A 383 -11.65 -11.12 -0.84
N TRP A 384 -11.30 -11.37 -2.10
CA TRP A 384 -12.25 -11.46 -3.20
C TRP A 384 -13.23 -12.63 -3.05
N ARG A 385 -12.77 -13.80 -2.58
CA ARG A 385 -13.66 -14.94 -2.25
C ARG A 385 -14.62 -14.59 -1.12
N TRP A 386 -14.11 -13.93 -0.07
CA TRP A 386 -14.94 -13.50 1.04
C TRP A 386 -16.02 -12.51 0.59
N ILE A 387 -15.69 -11.56 -0.30
CA ILE A 387 -16.68 -10.63 -0.87
C ILE A 387 -17.75 -11.39 -1.67
N LEU A 388 -17.35 -12.29 -2.57
CA LEU A 388 -18.28 -13.10 -3.36
C LEU A 388 -19.22 -13.90 -2.46
N ARG A 389 -18.68 -14.56 -1.43
CA ARG A 389 -19.45 -15.37 -0.47
C ARG A 389 -20.48 -14.55 0.32
N ASN A 390 -20.10 -13.38 0.82
CA ASN A 390 -20.94 -12.61 1.73
C ASN A 390 -21.95 -11.69 1.02
N TYR A 391 -21.62 -11.22 -0.18
CA TYR A 391 -22.46 -10.25 -0.91
C TYR A 391 -23.15 -10.85 -2.13
N GLY A 392 -22.69 -12.01 -2.61
CA GLY A 392 -23.22 -12.67 -3.80
C GLY A 392 -22.69 -12.10 -5.12
N PRO A 393 -23.01 -12.76 -6.25
CA PRO A 393 -22.42 -12.49 -7.57
C PRO A 393 -22.78 -11.12 -8.16
N HIS A 394 -23.97 -10.60 -7.85
CA HIS A 394 -24.49 -9.39 -8.48
C HIS A 394 -24.17 -8.11 -7.70
N HIS A 395 -23.56 -8.24 -6.52
CA HIS A 395 -23.23 -7.10 -5.69
C HIS A 395 -22.18 -6.19 -6.33
N GLU A 396 -22.22 -4.90 -6.04
CA GLU A 396 -21.22 -3.95 -6.57
C GLU A 396 -19.80 -4.27 -6.10
N PHE A 397 -19.64 -4.81 -4.89
CA PHE A 397 -18.35 -5.17 -4.32
C PHE A 397 -17.73 -6.34 -5.10
N THR A 398 -18.53 -7.37 -5.35
CA THR A 398 -18.13 -8.54 -6.13
C THR A 398 -17.74 -8.14 -7.54
N ARG A 399 -18.52 -7.27 -8.19
CA ARG A 399 -18.19 -6.78 -9.53
C ARG A 399 -16.85 -6.05 -9.59
N ALA A 400 -16.56 -5.19 -8.62
CA ALA A 400 -15.27 -4.51 -8.55
C ALA A 400 -14.11 -5.47 -8.25
N CYS A 401 -14.31 -6.46 -7.38
CA CYS A 401 -13.32 -7.50 -7.12
C CYS A 401 -13.05 -8.35 -8.38
N TYR A 402 -14.09 -8.61 -9.18
CA TYR A 402 -13.96 -9.32 -10.44
C TYR A 402 -13.19 -8.50 -11.50
N ASP A 403 -13.45 -7.20 -11.62
CA ASP A 403 -12.67 -6.29 -12.48
C ASP A 403 -11.17 -6.35 -12.13
N ASP A 404 -10.87 -6.31 -10.84
CA ASP A 404 -9.51 -6.38 -10.30
C ASP A 404 -8.88 -7.77 -10.48
N ALA A 405 -9.64 -8.85 -10.32
CA ALA A 405 -9.19 -10.21 -10.55
C ALA A 405 -8.87 -10.45 -12.03
N LEU A 406 -9.72 -10.00 -12.94
CA LEU A 406 -9.52 -10.09 -14.39
C LEU A 406 -8.32 -9.29 -14.86
N SER A 407 -8.01 -8.17 -14.23
CA SER A 407 -6.92 -7.27 -14.66
C SER A 407 -5.56 -7.64 -14.09
N ARG A 408 -5.52 -8.34 -12.95
CA ARG A 408 -4.26 -8.76 -12.34
C ARG A 408 -3.58 -9.79 -13.24
N ALA A 409 -2.51 -9.37 -13.90
CA ALA A 409 -1.75 -10.19 -14.87
C ALA A 409 -0.78 -11.20 -14.22
N ALA A 410 -0.91 -11.46 -12.92
CA ALA A 410 -0.04 -12.43 -12.25
C ALA A 410 -0.49 -13.85 -12.60
N ALA A 411 0.45 -14.66 -13.10
CA ALA A 411 0.30 -16.08 -13.41
C ALA A 411 0.17 -16.95 -12.14
N ASP A 412 -0.74 -16.58 -11.25
CA ASP A 412 -1.08 -17.40 -10.11
C ASP A 412 -2.22 -18.35 -10.50
N ARG A 413 -1.99 -19.65 -10.35
CA ARG A 413 -3.00 -20.68 -10.62
C ARG A 413 -4.25 -20.47 -9.76
N ASP A 414 -4.08 -19.94 -8.55
CA ASP A 414 -5.19 -19.60 -7.66
C ASP A 414 -6.11 -18.53 -8.24
N LEU A 415 -5.58 -17.65 -9.10
CA LEU A 415 -6.36 -16.61 -9.77
C LEU A 415 -7.23 -17.19 -10.89
N HIS A 416 -6.75 -18.21 -11.61
CA HIS A 416 -7.54 -18.90 -12.63
C HIS A 416 -8.76 -19.58 -12.01
N LEU A 417 -8.52 -20.37 -10.95
CA LEU A 417 -9.59 -21.01 -10.18
C LEU A 417 -10.58 -19.98 -9.64
N LEU A 418 -10.09 -18.82 -9.20
CA LEU A 418 -10.97 -17.76 -8.73
C LEU A 418 -11.88 -17.22 -9.83
N HIS A 419 -11.42 -17.08 -11.08
CA HIS A 419 -12.32 -16.63 -12.14
C HIS A 419 -13.45 -17.64 -12.37
N ASP A 420 -13.14 -18.94 -12.36
CA ASP A 420 -14.14 -20.00 -12.50
C ASP A 420 -15.14 -19.96 -11.34
N GLU A 421 -14.66 -19.81 -10.09
CA GLU A 421 -15.53 -19.63 -8.90
C GLU A 421 -16.49 -18.43 -9.08
N TYR A 422 -16.03 -17.32 -9.66
CA TYR A 422 -16.87 -16.16 -9.94
C TYR A 422 -17.93 -16.47 -11.00
N LEU A 423 -17.54 -17.13 -12.10
CA LEU A 423 -18.45 -17.48 -13.19
C LEU A 423 -19.50 -18.51 -12.76
N GLU A 424 -19.10 -19.55 -12.03
CA GLU A 424 -19.98 -20.57 -11.46
C GLU A 424 -20.96 -19.96 -10.44
N ALA A 425 -20.53 -18.95 -9.68
CA ALA A 425 -21.41 -18.22 -8.79
C ALA A 425 -22.41 -17.31 -9.53
N GLY A 426 -22.31 -17.14 -10.85
CA GLY A 426 -23.21 -16.32 -11.67
C GLY A 426 -22.73 -14.87 -11.86
N VAL A 427 -21.44 -14.58 -11.66
CA VAL A 427 -20.88 -13.26 -11.99
C VAL A 427 -20.85 -13.10 -13.51
N ARG A 428 -21.28 -11.93 -13.97
CA ARG A 428 -21.41 -11.61 -15.40
C ARG A 428 -20.26 -10.75 -15.90
N PHE A 429 -19.88 -10.98 -17.16
CA PHE A 429 -18.99 -10.08 -17.88
C PHE A 429 -19.68 -8.77 -18.27
N TYR A 430 -18.87 -7.74 -18.52
CA TYR A 430 -19.29 -6.42 -19.01
C TYR A 430 -18.45 -6.01 -20.22
N PRO A 431 -18.94 -5.11 -21.10
CA PRO A 431 -18.19 -4.67 -22.29
C PRO A 431 -16.75 -4.22 -21.99
N ARG A 432 -16.51 -3.56 -20.84
CA ARG A 432 -15.16 -3.14 -20.42
C ARG A 432 -14.17 -4.28 -20.23
N HIS A 433 -14.64 -5.50 -19.94
CA HIS A 433 -13.79 -6.67 -19.70
C HIS A 433 -13.09 -7.14 -20.98
N VAL A 434 -13.64 -6.83 -22.15
CA VAL A 434 -13.01 -7.16 -23.44
C VAL A 434 -11.60 -6.59 -23.51
N LYS A 435 -11.43 -5.31 -23.13
CA LYS A 435 -10.12 -4.66 -23.05
C LYS A 435 -9.17 -5.41 -22.12
N ILE A 436 -9.67 -5.78 -20.93
CA ILE A 436 -8.86 -6.45 -19.90
C ILE A 436 -8.38 -7.82 -20.41
N LEU A 437 -9.28 -8.60 -21.01
CA LEU A 437 -8.95 -9.90 -21.60
C LEU A 437 -7.97 -9.76 -22.78
N ALA A 438 -8.18 -8.76 -23.65
CA ALA A 438 -7.30 -8.45 -24.77
C ALA A 438 -5.89 -8.07 -24.32
N CYS A 439 -5.77 -7.26 -23.26
CA CYS A 439 -4.49 -6.93 -22.64
C CYS A 439 -3.86 -8.16 -21.97
N ARG A 440 -4.64 -9.01 -21.31
CA ARG A 440 -4.14 -10.25 -20.67
C ARG A 440 -3.54 -11.23 -21.68
N LEU A 441 -4.09 -11.29 -22.88
CA LEU A 441 -3.59 -12.17 -23.93
C LEU A 441 -2.13 -11.84 -24.33
N LEU A 442 -1.71 -10.59 -24.14
CA LEU A 442 -0.32 -10.15 -24.35
C LEU A 442 0.65 -10.67 -23.28
N HIS A 443 0.14 -11.26 -22.19
CA HIS A 443 0.95 -11.95 -21.18
C HIS A 443 1.00 -13.44 -21.49
N ARG A 444 2.21 -13.94 -21.75
CA ARG A 444 2.50 -15.33 -22.16
C ARG A 444 1.81 -16.41 -21.31
N ASP A 445 1.79 -16.21 -19.99
CA ASP A 445 1.31 -17.22 -19.05
C ASP A 445 -0.21 -17.18 -18.86
N MET A 446 -0.88 -16.17 -19.43
CA MET A 446 -2.31 -15.93 -19.27
C MET A 446 -3.10 -16.22 -20.54
N THR A 447 -2.45 -16.56 -21.66
CA THR A 447 -3.10 -16.64 -22.97
C THR A 447 -4.22 -17.69 -23.02
N ALA A 448 -3.98 -18.90 -22.52
CA ALA A 448 -4.99 -19.96 -22.46
C ALA A 448 -6.17 -19.60 -21.53
N ASN A 449 -5.88 -18.99 -20.37
CA ASN A 449 -6.92 -18.55 -19.45
C ASN A 449 -7.75 -17.38 -20.04
N ALA A 450 -7.12 -16.44 -20.74
CA ALA A 450 -7.82 -15.34 -21.41
C ALA A 450 -8.76 -15.85 -22.51
N LEU A 451 -8.34 -16.88 -23.26
CA LEU A 451 -9.18 -17.54 -24.25
C LEU A 451 -10.37 -18.26 -23.61
N HIS A 452 -10.15 -19.03 -22.53
CA HIS A 452 -11.21 -19.66 -21.73
C HIS A 452 -12.24 -18.64 -21.24
N LEU A 453 -11.77 -17.52 -20.68
CA LEU A 453 -12.64 -16.44 -20.22
C LEU A 453 -13.40 -15.75 -21.36
N LEU A 454 -12.81 -15.64 -22.56
CA LEU A 454 -13.52 -15.12 -23.74
C LEU A 454 -14.64 -16.07 -24.18
N GLN A 455 -14.41 -17.38 -24.12
CA GLN A 455 -15.44 -18.38 -24.45
C GLN A 455 -16.60 -18.31 -23.45
N ALA A 456 -16.30 -18.26 -22.15
CA ALA A 456 -17.32 -18.06 -21.12
C ALA A 456 -18.08 -16.73 -21.30
N LEU A 457 -17.39 -15.65 -21.70
CA LEU A 457 -18.01 -14.37 -22.02
C LEU A 457 -18.97 -14.49 -23.21
N ARG A 458 -18.55 -15.15 -24.29
CA ARG A 458 -19.36 -15.38 -25.48
C ARG A 458 -20.61 -16.19 -25.14
N GLU A 459 -20.47 -17.26 -24.36
CA GLU A 459 -21.60 -18.07 -23.89
C GLU A 459 -22.61 -17.22 -23.11
N GLN A 460 -22.16 -16.40 -22.15
CA GLN A 460 -23.05 -15.51 -21.40
C GLN A 460 -23.81 -14.52 -22.30
N VAL A 461 -23.12 -13.94 -23.28
CA VAL A 461 -23.71 -12.98 -24.23
C VAL A 461 -24.69 -13.65 -25.18
N ALA A 462 -24.39 -14.86 -25.64
CA ALA A 462 -25.25 -15.65 -26.53
C ALA A 462 -26.49 -16.18 -25.80
N ASP A 463 -26.34 -16.72 -24.59
CA ASP A 463 -27.46 -17.21 -23.78
C ASP A 463 -28.43 -16.07 -23.42
N ASP A 464 -27.91 -14.89 -23.05
CA ASP A 464 -28.74 -13.72 -22.77
C ASP A 464 -29.46 -13.23 -24.05
N ARG A 465 -28.91 -13.44 -25.25
CA ARG A 465 -29.59 -13.12 -26.52
C ARG A 465 -30.80 -14.04 -26.73
N ASP A 466 -30.64 -15.33 -26.48
CA ASP A 466 -31.71 -16.31 -26.62
C ASP A 466 -32.79 -16.14 -25.53
N ALA A 467 -32.39 -15.67 -24.35
CA ALA A 467 -33.32 -15.25 -23.29
C ALA A 467 -33.96 -13.86 -23.54
N GLY A 468 -33.51 -13.10 -24.54
CA GLY A 468 -33.99 -11.75 -24.84
C GLY A 468 -33.60 -10.70 -23.79
N CYS A 469 -32.54 -10.95 -23.03
CA CYS A 469 -32.12 -10.15 -21.88
C CYS A 469 -31.25 -8.93 -22.25
N LEU A 470 -30.56 -8.93 -23.40
CA LEU A 470 -29.76 -7.78 -23.84
C LEU A 470 -30.61 -6.75 -24.58
N SER A 471 -30.64 -5.53 -24.06
CA SER A 471 -31.18 -4.38 -24.78
C SER A 471 -30.34 -4.04 -26.02
N ASP A 472 -30.93 -3.37 -27.01
CA ASP A 472 -30.19 -2.94 -28.21
C ASP A 472 -29.01 -2.02 -27.85
N SER A 473 -29.15 -1.17 -26.83
CA SER A 473 -28.07 -0.33 -26.33
C SER A 473 -26.91 -1.13 -25.74
N GLU A 474 -27.20 -2.17 -24.94
CA GLU A 474 -26.14 -3.03 -24.39
C GLU A 474 -25.46 -3.84 -25.50
N ARG A 475 -26.21 -4.25 -26.52
CA ARG A 475 -25.66 -4.95 -27.69
C ARG A 475 -24.69 -4.05 -28.46
N ASP A 476 -25.05 -2.78 -28.64
CA ASP A 476 -24.19 -1.78 -29.27
C ASP A 476 -22.92 -1.55 -28.44
N ASP A 477 -23.02 -1.46 -27.11
CA ASP A 477 -21.87 -1.32 -26.22
C ASP A 477 -20.90 -2.51 -26.32
N TRP A 478 -21.43 -3.74 -26.38
CA TRP A 478 -20.64 -4.95 -26.58
C TRP A 478 -19.94 -4.96 -27.93
N MET A 479 -20.67 -4.68 -29.01
CA MET A 479 -20.10 -4.61 -30.36
C MET A 479 -18.99 -3.57 -30.44
N GLN A 480 -19.22 -2.40 -29.84
CA GLN A 480 -18.25 -1.32 -29.83
C GLN A 480 -16.99 -1.71 -29.05
N ALA A 481 -17.13 -2.34 -27.89
CA ALA A 481 -15.99 -2.79 -27.09
C ALA A 481 -15.13 -3.82 -27.85
N VAL A 482 -15.75 -4.82 -28.49
CA VAL A 482 -15.02 -5.86 -29.25
C VAL A 482 -14.35 -5.30 -30.50
N ARG A 483 -15.00 -4.38 -31.22
CA ARG A 483 -14.39 -3.69 -32.36
C ARG A 483 -13.19 -2.85 -31.95
N VAL A 484 -13.37 -1.95 -30.99
CA VAL A 484 -12.35 -0.96 -30.61
C VAL A 484 -11.15 -1.58 -29.92
N GLU A 485 -11.36 -2.59 -29.08
CA GLU A 485 -10.27 -3.11 -28.24
C GLU A 485 -9.56 -4.32 -28.87
N VAL A 486 -10.18 -5.00 -29.85
CA VAL A 486 -9.62 -6.22 -30.46
C VAL A 486 -9.60 -6.17 -31.98
N VAL A 487 -10.77 -6.13 -32.64
CA VAL A 487 -10.87 -6.42 -34.08
C VAL A 487 -10.29 -5.31 -34.95
N ASP A 488 -10.67 -4.07 -34.67
CA ASP A 488 -10.26 -2.88 -35.42
C ASP A 488 -9.08 -2.15 -34.74
N ASN A 489 -8.52 -2.75 -33.68
CA ASN A 489 -7.41 -2.17 -32.94
C ASN A 489 -6.07 -2.45 -33.63
N ASP A 490 -5.56 -1.47 -34.37
CA ASP A 490 -4.28 -1.58 -35.08
C ASP A 490 -3.10 -1.87 -34.14
N GLU A 491 -3.08 -1.29 -32.94
CA GLU A 491 -2.02 -1.52 -31.97
C GLU A 491 -2.03 -2.97 -31.48
N TRP A 492 -3.21 -3.51 -31.14
CA TRP A 492 -3.36 -4.90 -30.73
C TRP A 492 -3.00 -5.86 -31.86
N ASN A 493 -3.51 -5.62 -33.06
CA ASN A 493 -3.17 -6.38 -34.26
C ASN A 493 -1.66 -6.35 -34.54
N HIS A 494 -1.02 -5.19 -34.35
CA HIS A 494 0.42 -5.05 -34.49
C HIS A 494 1.17 -5.84 -33.41
N ARG A 495 0.85 -5.66 -32.12
CA ARG A 495 1.50 -6.36 -31.00
C ARG A 495 1.42 -7.89 -31.13
N MET A 496 0.28 -8.41 -31.59
CA MET A 496 0.13 -9.84 -31.85
C MET A 496 0.99 -10.33 -33.02
N ARG A 497 1.20 -9.49 -34.04
CA ARG A 497 2.05 -9.82 -35.20
C ARG A 497 3.54 -9.60 -34.95
N THR A 498 3.93 -8.65 -34.08
CA THR A 498 5.33 -8.25 -33.88
C THR A 498 6.08 -8.95 -32.75
N THR A 499 5.49 -10.00 -32.20
CA THR A 499 6.14 -11.01 -31.34
C THR A 499 6.87 -10.50 -30.10
N GLN A 500 6.62 -9.26 -29.69
CA GLN A 500 7.16 -8.66 -28.49
C GLN A 500 6.15 -8.82 -27.35
N LEU A 501 6.15 -9.98 -26.69
CA LEU A 501 5.45 -10.10 -25.41
C LEU A 501 6.29 -9.36 -24.35
N GLU A 502 5.66 -8.48 -23.59
CA GLU A 502 6.29 -7.83 -22.45
C GLU A 502 6.76 -8.94 -21.48
N GLY A 503 8.07 -8.97 -21.22
CA GLY A 503 8.63 -9.90 -20.25
C GLY A 503 7.95 -9.69 -18.91
N GLY A 504 7.65 -10.78 -18.20
CA GLY A 504 7.19 -10.72 -16.80
C GLY A 504 8.17 -9.96 -15.90
N ALA A 505 7.99 -10.01 -14.58
CA ALA A 505 8.68 -9.17 -13.58
C ALA A 505 10.23 -9.06 -13.68
N ARG A 506 10.90 -9.83 -14.55
CA ARG A 506 12.33 -9.77 -14.88
C ARG A 506 12.71 -8.94 -16.12
N GLY A 507 11.77 -8.24 -16.76
CA GLY A 507 12.07 -7.12 -17.68
C GLY A 507 12.76 -7.48 -19.01
N GLY A 508 12.72 -8.73 -19.46
CA GLY A 508 13.25 -9.15 -20.77
C GLY A 508 12.12 -9.34 -21.79
N ALA A 509 11.99 -8.46 -22.78
CA ALA A 509 11.09 -8.69 -23.91
C ALA A 509 11.61 -9.89 -24.73
N TYR A 510 10.88 -11.00 -24.75
CA TYR A 510 11.21 -12.16 -25.57
C TYR A 510 10.56 -12.00 -26.94
N ARG A 511 11.36 -12.07 -27.99
CA ARG A 511 10.85 -12.22 -29.36
C ARG A 511 10.47 -13.67 -29.59
N ILE A 512 9.19 -13.92 -29.83
CA ILE A 512 8.73 -15.22 -30.32
C ILE A 512 8.84 -15.21 -31.86
N SER A 513 9.01 -16.35 -32.52
CA SER A 513 9.10 -16.40 -34.00
C SER A 513 7.73 -16.44 -34.69
N ARG A 514 6.66 -16.72 -33.94
CA ARG A 514 5.27 -16.80 -34.41
C ARG A 514 4.32 -16.24 -33.35
N PRO A 515 3.17 -15.64 -33.74
CA PRO A 515 2.11 -15.34 -32.79
C PRO A 515 1.69 -16.61 -32.05
N PRO A 516 1.39 -16.55 -30.74
CA PRO A 516 0.79 -17.67 -30.03
C PRO A 516 -0.50 -18.10 -30.74
N GLU A 517 -0.71 -19.40 -30.97
CA GLU A 517 -1.93 -19.92 -31.63
C GLU A 517 -3.19 -19.47 -30.89
N ASP A 518 -3.15 -19.46 -29.55
CA ASP A 518 -4.23 -18.96 -28.69
C ASP A 518 -4.56 -17.48 -28.96
N ALA A 519 -3.58 -16.67 -29.38
CA ALA A 519 -3.81 -15.26 -29.67
C ALA A 519 -4.57 -15.04 -30.99
N LEU A 520 -4.27 -15.85 -32.01
CA LEU A 520 -5.03 -15.87 -33.25
C LEU A 520 -6.44 -16.41 -33.01
N ARG A 521 -6.56 -17.47 -32.21
CA ARG A 521 -7.84 -18.04 -31.83
C ARG A 521 -8.72 -17.04 -31.07
N PHE A 522 -8.14 -16.26 -30.14
CA PHE A 522 -8.87 -15.19 -29.47
C PHE A 522 -9.42 -14.13 -30.44
N LEU A 523 -8.67 -13.77 -31.49
CA LEU A 523 -9.15 -12.85 -32.52
C LEU A 523 -10.30 -13.44 -33.33
N GLU A 524 -10.22 -14.73 -33.67
CA GLU A 524 -11.29 -15.45 -34.38
C GLU A 524 -12.56 -15.51 -33.54
N GLU A 525 -12.46 -15.96 -32.29
CA GLU A 525 -13.56 -16.00 -31.32
C GLU A 525 -14.19 -14.61 -31.10
N SER A 526 -13.38 -13.55 -31.09
CA SER A 526 -13.86 -12.16 -31.00
C SER A 526 -14.66 -11.73 -32.24
N LYS A 527 -14.26 -12.17 -33.44
CA LYS A 527 -15.01 -11.89 -34.69
C LYS A 527 -16.31 -12.68 -34.75
N GLU A 528 -16.31 -13.91 -34.27
CA GLU A 528 -17.52 -14.72 -34.15
C GLU A 528 -18.52 -14.07 -33.18
N LEU A 529 -18.05 -13.62 -32.01
CA LEU A 529 -18.86 -12.86 -31.07
C LEU A 529 -19.49 -11.60 -31.71
N LEU A 530 -18.75 -10.85 -32.53
CA LEU A 530 -19.31 -9.72 -33.27
C LEU A 530 -20.43 -10.13 -34.24
N THR A 531 -20.29 -11.29 -34.87
CA THR A 531 -21.28 -11.81 -35.82
C THR A 531 -22.55 -12.25 -35.09
N GLU A 532 -22.40 -12.83 -33.90
CA GLU A 532 -23.50 -13.23 -33.02
C GLU A 532 -24.25 -12.04 -32.43
N LEU A 533 -23.54 -10.95 -32.14
CA LEU A 533 -24.12 -9.69 -31.68
C LEU A 533 -24.88 -8.92 -32.77
N LEU A 534 -24.80 -9.31 -34.04
CA LEU A 534 -25.64 -8.68 -35.05
C LEU A 534 -27.12 -9.06 -34.82
N PRO A 535 -28.06 -8.09 -34.93
CA PRO A 535 -29.47 -8.42 -34.88
C PRO A 535 -29.77 -9.46 -35.96
N PRO A 536 -30.60 -10.48 -35.67
CA PRO A 536 -30.99 -11.45 -36.69
C PRO A 536 -31.57 -10.66 -37.87
N ILE A 537 -30.94 -10.81 -39.04
CA ILE A 537 -31.43 -10.18 -40.27
C ILE A 537 -32.91 -10.57 -40.35
N PRO A 538 -33.85 -9.59 -40.37
CA PRO A 538 -35.26 -9.90 -40.44
C PRO A 538 -35.42 -10.83 -41.62
N ALA A 539 -35.83 -12.07 -41.37
CA ALA A 539 -36.01 -13.04 -42.44
C ALA A 539 -36.96 -12.37 -43.44
N ILE A 540 -36.42 -11.94 -44.58
CA ILE A 540 -37.20 -11.39 -45.66
C ILE A 540 -38.11 -12.56 -46.00
N ALA A 541 -39.39 -12.43 -45.63
CA ALA A 541 -40.37 -13.48 -45.83
C ALA A 541 -40.26 -13.85 -47.29
N THR A 542 -39.64 -14.99 -47.56
CA THR A 542 -39.42 -15.45 -48.92
C THR A 542 -40.83 -15.72 -49.37
N VAL A 543 -41.36 -14.85 -50.22
CA VAL A 543 -42.67 -15.03 -50.81
C VAL A 543 -42.49 -16.25 -51.69
N VAL A 544 -42.75 -17.43 -51.11
CA VAL A 544 -42.83 -18.68 -51.84
C VAL A 544 -44.01 -18.49 -52.78
N VAL A 545 -43.70 -18.12 -54.02
CA VAL A 545 -44.64 -18.19 -55.13
C VAL A 545 -44.94 -19.67 -55.29
N ARG A 546 -45.99 -20.13 -54.59
CA ARG A 546 -46.56 -21.47 -54.75
C ARG A 546 -47.07 -21.58 -56.17
N SER A 547 -46.30 -22.22 -57.03
CA SER A 547 -46.83 -22.85 -58.23
C SER A 547 -47.78 -23.97 -57.80
N SER A 548 -48.98 -23.91 -58.36
CA SER A 548 -50.13 -24.74 -58.05
C SER A 548 -49.95 -26.20 -58.48
N SER A 549 -50.01 -27.15 -57.54
CA SER A 549 -50.83 -28.37 -57.65
C SER A 549 -50.74 -29.22 -56.38
N GLY A 550 -51.89 -29.67 -55.86
CA GLY A 550 -52.00 -30.92 -55.10
C GLY A 550 -51.85 -30.92 -53.57
N SER A 551 -52.95 -30.60 -52.87
CA SER A 551 -53.50 -31.28 -51.66
C SER A 551 -52.56 -31.90 -50.60
N ARG A 552 -52.47 -31.28 -49.41
CA ARG A 552 -53.07 -31.77 -48.14
C ARG A 552 -52.75 -30.85 -46.94
N ARG A 553 -53.66 -30.89 -45.97
CA ARG A 553 -53.78 -30.09 -44.74
C ARG A 553 -52.59 -30.21 -43.78
N THR A 554 -52.16 -29.08 -43.20
CA THR A 554 -51.95 -28.88 -41.74
C THR A 554 -51.96 -27.38 -41.40
N SER A 555 -52.25 -27.08 -40.14
CA SER A 555 -52.71 -25.82 -39.54
C SER A 555 -51.75 -24.62 -39.65
N LEU A 556 -52.30 -23.48 -40.09
CA LEU A 556 -51.64 -22.18 -40.14
C LEU A 556 -51.71 -21.45 -38.80
N GLN A 557 -50.55 -21.18 -38.19
CA GLN A 557 -50.34 -19.93 -37.44
C GLN A 557 -50.58 -18.75 -38.39
N ARG A 558 -51.35 -17.76 -37.94
CA ARG A 558 -51.67 -16.57 -38.72
C ARG A 558 -50.40 -15.75 -38.99
N SER A 559 -49.91 -15.82 -40.22
CA SER A 559 -48.91 -14.87 -40.74
C SER A 559 -49.48 -13.44 -40.64
N PRO A 560 -48.68 -12.43 -40.25
CA PRO A 560 -49.13 -11.06 -40.23
C PRO A 560 -49.61 -10.63 -41.62
N SER A 561 -50.75 -9.96 -41.70
CA SER A 561 -51.28 -9.51 -43.00
C SER A 561 -50.26 -8.61 -43.70
N MET A 562 -50.21 -8.67 -45.03
CA MET A 562 -49.30 -7.87 -45.85
C MET A 562 -49.43 -6.36 -45.56
N ARG A 563 -50.62 -5.91 -45.12
CA ARG A 563 -50.84 -4.53 -44.63
C ARG A 563 -50.05 -4.21 -43.36
N SER A 564 -49.89 -5.16 -42.43
CA SER A 564 -49.06 -4.97 -41.22
C SER A 564 -47.55 -4.96 -41.52
N TRP A 565 -47.13 -5.66 -42.57
CA TRP A 565 -45.74 -5.67 -43.02
C TRP A 565 -45.38 -4.37 -43.75
N VAL A 566 -46.24 -3.93 -44.68
CA VAL A 566 -46.10 -2.63 -45.38
C VAL A 566 -46.12 -1.46 -44.38
N LYS A 567 -46.97 -1.52 -43.35
CA LYS A 567 -47.01 -0.49 -42.30
C LYS A 567 -45.71 -0.46 -41.48
N ARG A 568 -45.14 -1.62 -41.14
CA ARG A 568 -43.87 -1.71 -40.39
C ARG A 568 -42.67 -1.26 -41.22
N MET A 569 -42.63 -1.63 -42.50
CA MET A 569 -41.62 -1.13 -43.44
C MET A 569 -41.74 0.38 -43.65
N GLY A 570 -42.96 0.93 -43.72
CA GLY A 570 -43.17 2.38 -43.81
C GLY A 570 -42.71 3.14 -42.57
N ILE A 571 -42.91 2.60 -41.37
CA ILE A 571 -42.43 3.19 -40.10
C ILE A 571 -40.90 3.12 -40.03
N TRP A 572 -40.32 1.97 -40.34
CA TRP A 572 -38.87 1.79 -40.38
C TRP A 572 -38.21 2.72 -41.39
N TRP A 573 -38.77 2.84 -42.61
CA TRP A 573 -38.26 3.74 -43.64
C TRP A 573 -38.34 5.21 -43.21
N LYS A 574 -39.44 5.61 -42.59
CA LYS A 574 -39.61 6.97 -42.04
C LYS A 574 -38.57 7.27 -40.95
N GLU A 575 -38.30 6.33 -40.04
CA GLU A 575 -37.25 6.49 -39.02
C GLU A 575 -35.83 6.61 -39.62
N GLN A 576 -35.54 5.91 -40.72
CA GLN A 576 -34.24 6.05 -41.40
C GLN A 576 -34.09 7.40 -42.11
N CYS A 577 -35.17 7.92 -42.70
CA CYS A 577 -35.18 9.26 -43.30
C CYS A 577 -35.04 10.37 -42.24
N GLU A 578 -35.70 10.24 -41.08
CA GLU A 578 -35.62 11.22 -39.98
C GLU A 578 -34.24 11.22 -39.29
N LYS A 579 -33.51 10.10 -39.34
CA LYS A 579 -32.14 9.98 -38.81
C LYS A 579 -31.05 10.50 -39.78
N GLY A 580 -31.43 10.98 -40.97
CA GLY A 580 -30.48 11.60 -41.92
C GLY A 580 -29.43 10.66 -42.49
N VAL A 581 -29.64 9.34 -42.42
CA VAL A 581 -28.64 8.31 -42.79
C VAL A 581 -28.47 8.21 -44.32
N TRP A 582 -29.38 8.79 -45.11
CA TRP A 582 -29.29 8.82 -46.58
C TRP A 582 -29.67 10.21 -47.10
N GLY A 583 -28.70 10.88 -47.71
CA GLY A 583 -28.90 12.15 -48.41
C GLY A 583 -29.87 11.97 -49.58
N VAL A 584 -30.76 12.94 -49.74
CA VAL A 584 -31.72 13.07 -50.83
C VAL A 584 -30.98 12.91 -52.17
N VAL A 585 -31.28 11.84 -52.91
CA VAL A 585 -31.00 11.78 -54.34
C VAL A 585 -32.19 12.46 -55.03
N GLU A 586 -32.05 13.74 -55.32
CA GLU A 586 -32.94 14.41 -56.28
C GLU A 586 -32.72 13.78 -57.65
N ASN A 587 -33.82 13.28 -58.24
CA ASN A 587 -34.00 12.67 -59.56
C ASN A 587 -33.80 11.16 -59.66
N VAL A 588 -34.89 10.39 -59.51
CA VAL A 588 -35.37 9.40 -60.50
C VAL A 588 -36.91 9.31 -60.40
N VAL A 589 -37.57 9.23 -61.56
CA VAL A 589 -39.03 9.17 -61.86
C VAL A 589 -39.78 8.07 -61.13
#